data_AF-A0A0W8JCD5-F1
#
_entry.id   AF-A0A0W8JCD5-F1
#
_cell.length_a   1.000
_cell.length_b   1.000
_cell.length_c   1.000
_cell.angle_alpha   90.00
_cell.angle_beta   90.00
_cell.angle_gamma   90.00
#
_symmetry.space_group_name_H-M   'P 1'
#
loop_
_entity.id
_entity.type
_entity.pdbx_description
1 polymer ?
#
loop_
_entity_poly.entity_id
_entity_poly.type
_entity_poly.pdbx_seq_one_letter_code
_entity_poly.pdbx_strand_id
1 'polypeptide(L)'
;MNNINWIELVKTVAIEQGYEVEGSQIYLDKYNSVDFSLCENDSGYLQVHQWEYTNDEGEGRYGRAVYSLRNITDVIQFCNILISSSNIRAKRRT
;
A
#
# COMPACT_ATOMS: atom_id res chain seq x y z
N MET A 1 5.99 23.48 -12.61
CA MET A 1 6.21 22.56 -11.47
C MET A 1 5.69 21.20 -11.90
N ASN A 2 6.51 20.15 -11.87
CA ASN A 2 6.03 18.80 -12.12
C ASN A 2 5.03 18.45 -11.01
N ASN A 3 3.77 18.21 -11.37
CA ASN A 3 2.82 17.61 -10.44
C ASN A 3 3.37 16.22 -10.11
N ILE A 4 3.83 16.03 -8.88
CA ILE A 4 4.32 14.74 -8.42
C ILE A 4 3.11 13.81 -8.33
N ASN A 5 3.09 12.77 -9.15
CA ASN A 5 2.08 11.72 -9.07
C ASN A 5 2.40 10.84 -7.84
N TRP A 6 1.65 11.02 -6.76
CA TRP A 6 1.90 10.31 -5.50
C TRP A 6 1.66 8.80 -5.62
N ILE A 7 0.70 8.38 -6.46
CA ILE A 7 0.44 6.95 -6.71
C ILE A 7 1.67 6.31 -7.34
N GLU A 8 2.25 6.95 -8.36
CA GLU A 8 3.46 6.46 -9.02
C GLU A 8 4.64 6.39 -8.05
N LEU A 9 4.84 7.42 -7.21
CA LEU A 9 5.91 7.41 -6.20
C LEU A 9 5.77 6.23 -5.23
N VAL A 10 4.56 6.01 -4.69
CA VAL A 10 4.30 4.89 -3.77
C VAL A 10 4.55 3.55 -4.47
N LYS A 11 4.09 3.39 -5.72
CA LYS A 11 4.32 2.16 -6.49
C LYS A 11 5.79 1.92 -6.78
N THR A 12 6.56 2.96 -7.14
CA THR A 12 8.01 2.84 -7.35
C THR A 12 8.70 2.34 -6.09
N VAL A 13 8.42 2.95 -4.93
CA VAL A 13 8.99 2.48 -3.66
C VAL A 13 8.55 1.05 -3.35
N ALA A 14 7.27 0.71 -3.56
CA ALA A 14 6.77 -0.64 -3.33
C ALA A 14 7.55 -1.68 -4.16
N ILE A 15 7.75 -1.42 -5.46
CA ILE A 15 8.51 -2.29 -6.37
C ILE A 15 9.96 -2.45 -5.89
N GLU A 16 10.62 -1.36 -5.50
CA GLU A 16 11.99 -1.41 -4.95
C GLU A 16 12.08 -2.24 -3.67
N GLN A 17 11.00 -2.28 -2.88
CA GLN A 17 10.89 -3.08 -1.66
C GLN A 17 10.40 -4.51 -1.91
N GLY A 18 10.25 -4.92 -3.17
CA GLY A 18 9.87 -6.27 -3.58
C GLY A 18 8.38 -6.57 -3.55
N TYR A 19 7.52 -5.54 -3.52
CA TYR A 19 6.08 -5.70 -3.67
C TYR A 19 5.72 -5.93 -5.14
N GLU A 20 4.70 -6.73 -5.36
CA GLU A 20 3.98 -6.81 -6.62
C GLU A 20 2.96 -5.66 -6.72
N VAL A 21 2.77 -5.15 -7.93
CA VAL A 21 1.86 -4.03 -8.21
C VAL A 21 0.89 -4.43 -9.33
N GLU A 22 -0.40 -4.48 -9.01
CA GLU A 22 -1.47 -4.83 -9.94
C GLU A 22 -2.56 -3.74 -9.91
N GLY A 23 -2.61 -2.88 -10.94
CA GLY A 23 -3.59 -1.78 -10.96
C GLY A 23 -3.39 -0.82 -9.80
N SER A 24 -4.36 -0.73 -8.88
CA SER A 24 -4.26 0.07 -7.65
C SER A 24 -3.64 -0.68 -6.46
N GLN A 25 -3.41 -1.99 -6.61
CA GLN A 25 -2.99 -2.85 -5.52
C GLN A 25 -1.46 -2.92 -5.42
N ILE A 26 -0.95 -2.97 -4.19
CA ILE A 26 0.45 -3.23 -3.85
C ILE A 26 0.52 -4.29 -2.75
N TYR A 27 1.25 -5.38 -2.98
CA TYR A 27 1.29 -6.50 -2.01
C TYR A 27 2.61 -7.27 -2.05
N LEU A 28 2.99 -7.88 -0.92
CA LEU A 28 4.12 -8.83 -0.87
C LEU A 28 3.69 -10.30 -1.01
N ASP A 29 2.42 -10.56 -0.72
CA ASP A 29 1.77 -11.87 -0.80
C ASP A 29 0.25 -11.60 -0.74
N LYS A 30 -0.53 -12.10 -1.71
CA LYS A 30 -1.98 -11.85 -1.85
C LYS A 30 -2.81 -12.29 -0.64
N TYR A 31 -2.18 -13.02 0.30
CA TYR A 31 -2.83 -13.62 1.46
C TYR A 31 -2.19 -13.24 2.79
N ASN A 32 -1.51 -12.08 2.90
CA ASN A 32 -1.04 -11.56 4.19
C ASN A 32 -1.41 -10.09 4.46
N SER A 33 -1.17 -9.65 5.70
CA SER A 33 -1.42 -8.30 6.23
C SER A 33 -0.67 -7.15 5.51
N VAL A 34 0.07 -7.43 4.44
CA VAL A 34 0.86 -6.46 3.68
C VAL A 34 0.36 -6.42 2.23
N ASP A 35 -0.94 -6.15 2.12
CA ASP A 35 -1.68 -5.99 0.89
C ASP A 35 -2.55 -4.74 1.00
N PHE A 36 -2.28 -3.77 0.13
CA PHE A 36 -2.88 -2.45 0.15
C PHE A 36 -3.46 -2.09 -1.22
N SER A 37 -4.58 -1.37 -1.22
CA SER A 37 -5.14 -0.73 -2.42
C SER A 37 -5.08 0.79 -2.29
N LEU A 38 -4.62 1.45 -3.34
CA LEU A 38 -4.46 2.90 -3.45
C LEU A 38 -5.59 3.50 -4.27
N CYS A 39 -6.41 4.36 -3.68
CA CYS A 39 -7.56 4.98 -4.34
C CYS A 39 -7.62 6.48 -4.06
N GLU A 40 -7.90 7.30 -5.07
CA GLU A 40 -8.24 8.71 -4.81
C GLU A 40 -9.71 8.82 -4.41
N ASN A 41 -9.99 9.60 -3.38
CA ASN A 41 -11.36 9.92 -3.01
C ASN A 41 -11.89 11.13 -3.79
N ASP A 42 -13.19 11.39 -3.66
CA ASP A 42 -13.86 12.53 -4.34
C ASP A 42 -13.30 13.91 -3.94
N SER A 43 -12.55 14.00 -2.84
CA SER A 43 -11.88 15.22 -2.38
C SER A 43 -10.44 15.36 -2.90
N GLY A 44 -9.96 14.42 -3.71
CA GLY A 44 -8.61 14.42 -4.30
C GLY A 44 -7.50 13.94 -3.35
N TYR A 45 -7.84 13.25 -2.26
CA TYR A 45 -6.84 12.66 -1.35
C TYR A 45 -6.57 11.21 -1.72
N LEU A 46 -5.31 10.81 -1.65
CA LEU A 46 -4.91 9.42 -1.84
C LEU A 46 -5.22 8.62 -0.57
N GLN A 47 -6.11 7.65 -0.67
CA GLN A 47 -6.47 6.73 0.40
C GLN A 47 -5.77 5.40 0.22
N VAL A 48 -5.36 4.83 1.35
CA VAL A 48 -4.79 3.48 1.42
C VAL A 48 -5.77 2.60 2.17
N HIS A 49 -6.22 1.54 1.51
CA HIS A 49 -7.06 0.52 2.10
C HIS A 49 -6.24 -0.74 2.31
N GLN A 50 -6.41 -1.39 3.45
CA GLN A 50 -5.73 -2.65 3.73
C GLN A 50 -6.67 -3.82 3.42
N TRP A 51 -6.13 -4.91 2.90
CA TRP A 51 -6.86 -6.16 2.77
C TRP A 51 -7.20 -6.73 4.14
N GLU A 52 -8.48 -7.04 4.37
CA GLU A 52 -8.99 -7.66 5.59
C GLU A 52 -9.56 -9.03 5.25
N TYR A 53 -9.08 -10.09 5.92
CA TYR A 53 -9.68 -11.43 5.83
C TYR A 53 -11.07 -11.42 6.43
N THR A 54 -12.02 -11.99 5.71
CA THR A 54 -13.38 -12.20 6.20
C THR A 54 -13.63 -13.63 6.66
N ASN A 55 -12.77 -14.58 6.28
CA ASN A 55 -12.80 -15.97 6.74
C ASN A 55 -11.41 -16.63 6.64
N ASP A 56 -11.31 -17.85 7.19
CA ASP A 56 -10.08 -18.66 7.17
C ASP A 56 -9.77 -19.27 5.79
N GLU A 57 -10.69 -19.15 4.82
CA GLU A 57 -10.55 -19.69 3.46
C GLU A 57 -9.84 -18.73 2.50
N GLY A 58 -9.38 -17.58 2.99
CA GLY A 58 -8.61 -16.60 2.22
C GLY A 58 -9.48 -15.62 1.44
N GLU A 59 -10.81 -15.65 1.61
CA GLU A 59 -11.67 -14.59 1.11
C GLU A 59 -11.49 -13.34 1.99
N GLY A 60 -11.46 -12.19 1.33
CA GLY A 60 -11.30 -10.92 2.00
C GLY A 60 -11.79 -9.77 1.13
N ARG A 61 -11.65 -8.58 1.69
CA ARG A 61 -11.98 -7.33 0.99
C ARG A 61 -11.08 -6.22 1.48
N TYR A 62 -10.92 -5.20 0.66
CA TYR A 62 -10.38 -3.94 1.14
C TYR A 62 -11.37 -3.31 2.11
N GLY A 63 -10.92 -3.13 3.35
CA GLY A 63 -11.70 -2.50 4.40
C GLY A 63 -11.78 -0.98 4.21
N ARG A 64 -12.07 -0.29 5.31
CA ARG A 64 -12.04 1.17 5.36
C ARG A 64 -10.63 1.68 5.03
N ALA A 65 -10.55 2.93 4.57
CA ALA A 65 -9.26 3.60 4.41
C ALA A 65 -8.53 3.63 5.76
N VAL A 66 -7.34 3.06 5.81
CA VAL A 66 -6.48 3.02 7.01
C VAL A 66 -5.60 4.26 7.06
N TYR A 67 -5.17 4.75 5.89
CA TYR A 67 -4.42 6.00 5.76
C TYR A 67 -5.07 6.92 4.71
N SER A 68 -4.96 8.23 4.95
CA SER A 68 -5.35 9.28 4.01
C SER A 68 -4.14 10.19 3.83
N LEU A 69 -3.52 10.11 2.66
CA LEU A 69 -2.30 10.84 2.29
C LEU A 69 -2.71 12.14 1.61
N ARG A 70 -2.51 13.26 2.31
CA ARG A 70 -3.00 14.59 1.90
C ARG A 70 -1.89 15.52 1.45
N ASN A 71 -0.65 15.15 1.74
CA ASN A 71 0.54 15.91 1.37
C ASN A 71 1.72 14.96 1.15
N ILE A 72 2.82 15.51 0.64
CA ILE A 72 4.04 14.73 0.36
C ILE A 72 4.65 14.09 1.61
N THR A 73 4.55 14.71 2.78
CA THR A 73 5.06 14.13 4.03
C THR A 73 4.29 12.86 4.40
N ASP A 74 2.97 12.85 4.25
CA ASP A 74 2.15 11.65 4.48
C ASP A 74 2.56 10.53 3.51
N VAL A 75 2.79 10.87 2.24
CA VAL A 75 3.24 9.91 1.22
C VAL A 75 4.58 9.30 1.60
N ILE A 76 5.55 10.11 2.02
CA ILE A 76 6.86 9.61 2.48
C ILE A 76 6.73 8.73 3.73
N GLN A 77 5.85 9.09 4.67
CA GLN A 77 5.58 8.25 5.84
C GLN A 77 5.01 6.89 5.44
N PHE A 78 4.08 6.86 4.48
CA PHE A 78 3.56 5.60 3.97
C PHE A 78 4.63 4.78 3.24
N CYS A 79 5.50 5.41 2.45
CA CYS A 79 6.67 4.74 1.87
C CYS A 79 7.57 4.10 2.95
N ASN A 80 7.79 4.78 4.08
CA ASN A 80 8.53 4.20 5.21
C ASN A 80 7.83 2.99 5.84
N ILE A 81 6.49 2.95 5.84
CA ILE A 81 5.72 1.77 6.26
C ILE A 81 5.98 0.60 5.30
N LEU A 82 5.98 0.85 3.99
CA LEU A 82 6.26 -0.20 2.99
C LEU A 82 7.66 -0.78 3.17
N ILE A 83 8.67 0.08 3.30
CA ILE A 83 10.08 -0.28 3.56
C ILE A 83 10.21 -1.06 4.87
N SER A 84 9.56 -0.60 5.93
CA SER A 84 9.65 -1.30 7.22
C SER A 84 8.98 -2.66 7.13
N SER A 85 7.80 -2.74 6.52
CA SER A 85 7.01 -3.98 6.41
C SER A 85 7.70 -5.05 5.57
N SER A 86 8.39 -4.69 4.48
CA SER A 86 9.21 -5.65 3.73
C SER A 86 10.38 -6.17 4.57
N ASN A 87 11.05 -5.27 5.30
CA ASN A 87 12.27 -5.58 6.06
C ASN A 87 12.03 -6.27 7.40
N ILE A 88 10.83 -6.22 7.99
CA ILE A 88 10.55 -6.81 9.30
C ILE A 88 9.53 -7.95 9.29
N ARG A 89 8.92 -8.28 8.14
CA ARG A 89 7.95 -9.39 8.01
C ARG A 89 8.58 -10.75 8.35
N ALA A 90 7.78 -11.61 9.00
CA ALA A 90 8.16 -12.94 9.50
C ALA A 90 8.64 -13.96 8.43
N LYS A 91 8.47 -13.66 7.13
CA LYS A 91 8.89 -14.48 5.98
C LYS A 91 9.68 -13.67 4.94
N ARG A 92 10.38 -12.61 5.36
CA ARG A 92 11.24 -11.83 4.46
C ARG A 92 12.36 -12.72 3.91
N ARG A 93 12.75 -12.51 2.65
CA ARG A 93 13.93 -13.15 2.06
C ARG A 93 15.18 -12.37 2.52
N THR A 94 16.17 -13.08 3.05
CA THR A 94 17.51 -12.54 3.37
C THR A 94 18.40 -12.51 2.15
#